data_AF-A0A9D7AS68-F1
#
_entry.id   AF-A0A9D7AS68-F1
#
_cell.length_a   1.000
_cell.length_b   1.000
_cell.length_c   1.000
_cell.angle_alpha   90.00
_cell.angle_beta   90.00
_cell.angle_gamma   90.00
#
_symmetry.space_group_name_H-M   'P 1'
#
loop_
_entity.id
_entity.type
_entity.pdbx_description
1 polymer ?
#
loop_
_entity_poly.entity_id
_entity_poly.type
_entity_poly.pdbx_seq_one_letter_code
_entity_poly.pdbx_strand_id
1 'polypeptide(L)'
;MFPQRLDSSLAYDIAKAMMDGFNRHYRLFRTESARAKHRFETADWHGQQRAQRERIEFYDLRVRECSMRLEREFKAGEQPMDIWQQVKLHYIGLLVDHHQPELAETFFNSVTTKILHRSYFQNDFIFVRPAVSTEYIENGESEARPTYSAYYPTLANMQAVMVQLVRDFDLRREFEDLERDVGYVVRAMTAKLGDVKLRANFQIQVLTGLFFRNKGAYVVGKLINGFNEFAFALPILHTKAGDKLLIDAALFGEDDLLILFSFARAYFMVDMEIPSAYVQFLRSMMPRKPRNEIYNALGLAKQGKTLFYRDFLHHQRHSTDKFRIAPGIKGMVMLVFDLPSFPYVFKVIKDYYPPPKDTTREQIKGKYLLVKQHDRVGRMADTLEYSEVAFPRDRFDDELIAEIQKFAPSQLEISDRDGDGRTEVIIKHVYIERRMIPLNIYLQEAFDLGIDNPRAREQIERGVIEYGNAIKDLVAANIFPGDMLWKNFGITRHGKVVFYDYDEIEYITDCNFRKVPTPRNEEEEMSGEVWYTVGPKDVFPETFGPFLLGNPVVREIFMRHHADLLEASFWQAHKDRILAGHVHDVFPYERERRFLQGARTQPAAA
;
A
#
# COMPACT_ATOMS: atom_id res chain seq x y z
N MET A 1 -28.33 -14.38 -22.13
CA MET A 1 -29.43 -13.84 -22.99
C MET A 1 -29.91 -12.55 -22.32
N PHE A 2 -29.92 -11.41 -23.01
CA PHE A 2 -30.32 -10.13 -22.40
C PHE A 2 -31.84 -10.13 -22.16
N PRO A 3 -32.34 -9.74 -20.97
CA PRO A 3 -33.77 -9.78 -20.68
C PRO A 3 -34.53 -8.78 -21.58
N GLN A 4 -35.62 -9.24 -22.20
CA GLN A 4 -36.44 -8.42 -23.11
C GLN A 4 -37.34 -7.42 -22.36
N ARG A 5 -37.57 -7.62 -21.05
CA ARG A 5 -38.38 -6.76 -20.19
C ARG A 5 -37.74 -6.63 -18.81
N LEU A 6 -37.96 -5.49 -18.15
CA LEU A 6 -37.55 -5.19 -16.77
C LEU A 6 -38.80 -4.94 -15.93
N ASP A 7 -39.51 -6.02 -15.59
CA ASP A 7 -40.83 -5.99 -14.95
C ASP A 7 -40.86 -6.59 -13.54
N SER A 8 -39.74 -7.12 -13.05
CA SER A 8 -39.65 -7.66 -11.69
C SER A 8 -39.47 -6.55 -10.66
N SER A 9 -40.54 -6.26 -9.89
CA SER A 9 -40.46 -5.37 -8.73
C SER A 9 -39.48 -5.88 -7.68
N LEU A 10 -39.41 -7.21 -7.51
CA LEU A 10 -38.46 -7.86 -6.60
C LEU A 10 -37.00 -7.56 -6.99
N ALA A 11 -36.68 -7.60 -8.29
CA ALA A 11 -35.35 -7.29 -8.78
C ALA A 11 -34.94 -5.85 -8.48
N TYR A 12 -35.88 -4.90 -8.64
CA TYR A 12 -35.68 -3.51 -8.28
C TYR A 12 -35.45 -3.32 -6.77
N ASP A 13 -36.25 -3.98 -5.93
CA ASP A 13 -36.13 -3.88 -4.47
C ASP A 13 -34.78 -4.42 -3.96
N ILE A 14 -34.31 -5.54 -4.53
CA ILE A 14 -32.96 -6.08 -4.25
C ILE A 14 -31.88 -5.07 -4.65
N ALA A 15 -31.96 -4.51 -5.87
CA ALA A 15 -30.98 -3.54 -6.37
C ALA A 15 -30.92 -2.28 -5.47
N LYS A 16 -32.08 -1.78 -5.04
CA LYS A 16 -32.18 -0.65 -4.11
C LYS A 16 -31.59 -0.99 -2.73
N ALA A 17 -31.90 -2.17 -2.18
CA ALA A 17 -31.34 -2.61 -0.91
C ALA A 17 -29.80 -2.76 -0.96
N MET A 18 -29.26 -3.24 -2.09
CA MET A 18 -27.81 -3.26 -2.34
C MET A 18 -27.21 -1.86 -2.38
N MET A 19 -27.88 -0.91 -3.05
CA MET A 19 -27.44 0.48 -3.15
C MET A 19 -27.44 1.16 -1.77
N ASP A 20 -28.48 0.94 -0.97
CA ASP A 20 -28.56 1.44 0.41
C ASP A 20 -27.40 0.90 1.28
N GLY A 21 -27.06 -0.39 1.11
CA GLY A 21 -25.92 -1.02 1.77
C GLY A 21 -24.59 -0.34 1.41
N PHE A 22 -24.38 -0.07 0.12
CA PHE A 22 -23.21 0.67 -0.35
C PHE A 22 -23.17 2.11 0.18
N ASN A 23 -24.29 2.83 0.10
CA ASN A 23 -24.38 4.22 0.57
C ASN A 23 -24.10 4.34 2.07
N ARG A 24 -24.58 3.39 2.86
CA ARG A 24 -24.24 3.29 4.28
C ARG A 24 -22.75 3.06 4.48
N HIS A 25 -22.15 2.14 3.73
CA HIS A 25 -20.71 1.89 3.79
C HIS A 25 -19.90 3.15 3.52
N TYR A 26 -20.18 3.80 2.39
CA TYR A 26 -19.37 4.92 1.93
C TYR A 26 -19.51 6.15 2.84
N ARG A 27 -20.71 6.39 3.39
CA ARG A 27 -20.94 7.44 4.39
C ARG A 27 -20.10 7.22 5.66
N LEU A 28 -20.03 5.99 6.16
CA LEU A 28 -19.20 5.66 7.33
C LEU A 28 -17.71 5.81 7.03
N PHE A 29 -17.28 5.34 5.85
CA PHE A 29 -15.91 5.51 5.38
C PHE A 29 -15.49 6.99 5.30
N ARG A 30 -16.35 7.86 4.75
CA ARG A 30 -16.12 9.31 4.70
C ARG A 30 -16.09 9.94 6.09
N THR A 31 -17.05 9.60 6.94
CA THR A 31 -17.14 10.12 8.32
C THR A 31 -15.85 9.83 9.09
N GLU A 32 -15.34 8.61 8.99
CA GLU A 32 -14.11 8.21 9.67
C GLU A 32 -12.86 8.89 9.09
N SER A 33 -12.86 9.13 7.77
CA SER A 33 -11.78 9.86 7.10
C SER A 33 -11.79 11.35 7.47
N ALA A 34 -12.97 11.98 7.60
CA ALA A 34 -13.12 13.36 8.04
C ALA A 34 -12.64 13.57 9.49
N ARG A 35 -12.86 12.58 10.38
CA ARG A 35 -12.37 12.60 11.76
C ARG A 35 -10.85 12.55 11.90
N ALA A 36 -10.12 12.17 10.84
CA ALA A 36 -8.66 12.18 10.84
C ALA A 36 -8.09 13.59 11.08
N LYS A 37 -8.78 14.65 10.59
CA LYS A 37 -8.42 16.05 10.89
C LYS A 37 -8.41 16.33 12.39
N HIS A 38 -9.48 15.94 13.08
CA HIS A 38 -9.59 16.15 14.53
C HIS A 38 -8.49 15.40 15.29
N ARG A 39 -8.24 14.12 14.96
CA ARG A 39 -7.16 13.34 15.61
C ARG A 39 -5.78 13.92 15.37
N PHE A 40 -5.53 14.42 14.16
CA PHE A 40 -4.30 15.13 13.85
C PHE A 40 -4.16 16.41 14.68
N GLU A 41 -5.22 17.23 14.77
CA GLU A 41 -5.22 18.45 15.57
C GLU A 41 -5.03 18.19 17.07
N THR A 42 -5.57 17.10 17.61
CA THR A 42 -5.40 16.73 19.03
C THR A 42 -4.15 15.88 19.31
N ALA A 43 -3.32 15.60 18.30
CA ALA A 43 -2.18 14.71 18.39
C ALA A 43 -2.52 13.29 18.92
N ASP A 44 -3.73 12.80 18.62
CA ASP A 44 -4.19 11.46 18.99
C ASP A 44 -3.67 10.40 18.00
N TRP A 45 -2.37 10.08 18.12
CA TRP A 45 -1.68 9.15 17.22
C TRP A 45 -2.16 7.71 17.38
N HIS A 46 -2.48 7.30 18.60
CA HIS A 46 -3.01 5.96 18.89
C HIS A 46 -4.43 5.80 18.33
N GLY A 47 -5.28 6.82 18.46
CA GLY A 47 -6.59 6.85 17.82
C GLY A 47 -6.49 6.85 16.30
N GLN A 48 -5.49 7.54 15.72
CA GLN A 48 -5.29 7.56 14.27
C GLN A 48 -4.87 6.17 13.73
N GLN A 49 -3.96 5.47 14.41
CA GLN A 49 -3.58 4.09 14.04
C GLN A 49 -4.75 3.11 14.19
N ARG A 50 -5.53 3.23 15.28
CA ARG A 50 -6.72 2.40 15.50
C ARG A 50 -7.76 2.61 14.41
N ALA A 51 -8.06 3.87 14.08
CA ALA A 51 -9.02 4.22 13.04
C ALA A 51 -8.58 3.70 11.66
N GLN A 52 -7.28 3.73 11.35
CA GLN A 52 -6.75 3.16 10.12
C GLN A 52 -6.97 1.65 10.03
N ARG A 53 -6.77 0.93 11.14
CA ARG A 53 -7.04 -0.52 11.24
C ARG A 53 -8.52 -0.83 11.08
N GLU A 54 -9.37 -0.19 11.86
CA GLU A 54 -10.83 -0.41 11.85
C GLU A 54 -11.44 -0.11 10.48
N ARG A 55 -10.97 0.94 9.80
CA ARG A 55 -11.42 1.31 8.45
C ARG A 55 -11.20 0.21 7.41
N ILE A 56 -10.19 -0.65 7.57
CA ILE A 56 -9.94 -1.78 6.66
C ILE A 56 -11.08 -2.80 6.76
N GLU A 57 -11.64 -3.01 7.96
CA GLU A 57 -12.68 -3.99 8.21
C GLU A 57 -14.09 -3.51 7.83
N PHE A 58 -14.29 -2.19 7.70
CA PHE A 58 -15.60 -1.60 7.41
C PHE A 58 -16.28 -2.20 6.19
N TYR A 59 -15.52 -2.37 5.10
CA TYR A 59 -16.07 -2.87 3.85
C TYR A 59 -16.63 -4.28 4.00
N ASP A 60 -15.84 -5.22 4.53
CA ASP A 60 -16.24 -6.62 4.65
C ASP A 60 -17.39 -6.79 5.66
N LEU A 61 -17.45 -5.95 6.69
CA LEU A 61 -18.60 -5.90 7.60
C LEU A 61 -19.87 -5.43 6.88
N ARG A 62 -19.80 -4.36 6.08
CA ARG A 62 -20.97 -3.84 5.35
C ARG A 62 -21.44 -4.79 4.25
N VAL A 63 -20.53 -5.46 3.56
CA VAL A 63 -20.87 -6.52 2.61
C VAL A 63 -21.62 -7.65 3.31
N ARG A 64 -21.10 -8.15 4.46
CA ARG A 64 -21.78 -9.20 5.24
C ARG A 64 -23.18 -8.78 5.68
N GLU A 65 -23.33 -7.58 6.23
CA GLU A 65 -24.64 -7.06 6.62
C GLU A 65 -25.61 -6.97 5.45
N CYS A 66 -25.15 -6.48 4.30
CA CYS A 66 -25.95 -6.40 3.09
C CYS A 66 -26.36 -7.80 2.60
N SER A 67 -25.42 -8.75 2.50
CA SER A 67 -25.72 -10.12 2.10
C SER A 67 -26.74 -10.78 3.03
N MET A 68 -26.58 -10.65 4.36
CA MET A 68 -27.54 -11.18 5.34
C MET A 68 -28.92 -10.54 5.21
N ARG A 69 -28.99 -9.23 4.97
CA ARG A 69 -30.24 -8.52 4.72
C ARG A 69 -30.94 -9.08 3.49
N LEU A 70 -30.20 -9.25 2.39
CA LEU A 70 -30.75 -9.74 1.13
C LEU A 70 -31.27 -11.17 1.23
N GLU A 71 -30.54 -12.05 1.93
CA GLU A 71 -31.01 -13.42 2.20
C GLU A 71 -32.28 -13.43 3.06
N ARG A 72 -32.33 -12.60 4.11
CA ARG A 72 -33.48 -12.57 5.02
C ARG A 72 -34.74 -11.97 4.38
N GLU A 73 -34.59 -10.88 3.64
CA GLU A 73 -35.72 -10.11 3.11
C GLU A 73 -36.21 -10.63 1.76
N PHE A 74 -35.31 -11.15 0.92
CA PHE A 74 -35.62 -11.52 -0.45
C PHE A 74 -35.26 -12.96 -0.80
N LYS A 75 -34.69 -13.74 0.14
CA LYS A 75 -34.15 -15.08 -0.13
C LYS A 75 -33.22 -15.09 -1.34
N ALA A 76 -32.32 -14.11 -1.38
CA ALA A 76 -31.54 -13.76 -2.57
C ALA A 76 -30.78 -14.94 -3.20
N GLY A 77 -30.30 -15.90 -2.39
CA GLY A 77 -29.63 -17.11 -2.87
C GLY A 77 -30.55 -18.14 -3.52
N GLU A 78 -31.86 -18.08 -3.25
CA GLU A 78 -32.88 -18.93 -3.88
C GLU A 78 -33.46 -18.32 -5.17
N GLN A 79 -33.15 -17.05 -5.46
CA GLN A 79 -33.72 -16.36 -6.61
C GLN A 79 -33.12 -16.86 -7.93
N PRO A 80 -33.95 -17.00 -8.98
CA PRO A 80 -33.49 -17.49 -10.27
C PRO A 80 -32.60 -16.48 -11.01
N MET A 81 -31.86 -16.96 -12.02
CA MET A 81 -30.83 -16.19 -12.71
C MET A 81 -31.39 -15.01 -13.52
N ASP A 82 -32.60 -15.14 -14.06
CA ASP A 82 -33.31 -14.07 -14.76
C ASP A 82 -33.59 -12.88 -13.85
N ILE A 83 -33.93 -13.13 -12.58
CA ILE A 83 -34.10 -12.09 -11.56
C ILE A 83 -32.76 -11.38 -11.31
N TRP A 84 -31.67 -12.11 -11.12
CA TRP A 84 -30.34 -11.51 -10.91
C TRP A 84 -29.83 -10.68 -12.08
N GLN A 85 -30.17 -11.06 -13.32
CA GLN A 85 -29.90 -10.23 -14.50
C GLN A 85 -30.67 -8.91 -14.44
N GLN A 86 -31.96 -8.95 -14.09
CA GLN A 86 -32.77 -7.73 -13.90
C GLN A 86 -32.24 -6.88 -12.72
N VAL A 87 -31.81 -7.50 -11.61
CA VAL A 87 -31.21 -6.80 -10.46
C VAL A 87 -30.01 -5.98 -10.92
N LYS A 88 -29.10 -6.58 -11.70
CA LYS A 88 -27.93 -5.88 -12.23
C LYS A 88 -28.33 -4.70 -13.12
N LEU A 89 -29.34 -4.86 -13.99
CA LEU A 89 -29.79 -3.80 -14.89
C LEU A 89 -30.47 -2.65 -14.15
N HIS A 90 -31.32 -2.93 -13.15
CA HIS A 90 -31.85 -1.92 -12.25
C HIS A 90 -30.74 -1.21 -11.47
N TYR A 91 -29.75 -1.95 -11.00
CA TYR A 91 -28.59 -1.38 -10.31
C TYR A 91 -27.84 -0.40 -11.22
N ILE A 92 -27.59 -0.75 -12.48
CA ILE A 92 -26.99 0.16 -13.48
C ILE A 92 -27.80 1.44 -13.64
N GLY A 93 -29.14 1.34 -13.69
CA GLY A 93 -30.01 2.51 -13.74
C GLY A 93 -29.84 3.44 -12.52
N LEU A 94 -29.64 2.88 -11.33
CA LEU A 94 -29.37 3.64 -10.10
C LEU A 94 -27.97 4.28 -10.06
N LEU A 95 -27.04 3.87 -10.93
CA LEU A 95 -25.67 4.40 -10.95
C LEU A 95 -25.53 5.72 -11.74
N VAL A 96 -26.50 6.07 -12.59
CA VAL A 96 -26.37 7.18 -13.55
C VAL A 96 -26.07 8.52 -12.86
N ASP A 97 -26.80 8.84 -11.80
CA ASP A 97 -26.61 10.08 -11.03
C ASP A 97 -25.82 9.83 -9.72
N HIS A 98 -25.16 8.68 -9.60
CA HIS A 98 -24.43 8.34 -8.41
C HIS A 98 -23.04 8.99 -8.42
N HIS A 99 -22.62 9.58 -7.29
CA HIS A 99 -21.31 10.23 -7.17
C HIS A 99 -20.12 9.24 -7.08
N GLN A 100 -20.37 7.96 -6.77
CA GLN A 100 -19.34 6.91 -6.65
C GLN A 100 -19.71 5.59 -7.36
N PRO A 101 -20.04 5.61 -8.66
CA PRO A 101 -20.62 4.46 -9.33
C PRO A 101 -19.65 3.28 -9.41
N GLU A 102 -18.35 3.53 -9.54
CA GLU A 102 -17.33 2.49 -9.64
C GLU A 102 -17.14 1.70 -8.33
N LEU A 103 -17.35 2.38 -7.19
CA LEU A 103 -17.28 1.74 -5.88
C LEU A 103 -18.54 0.92 -5.60
N ALA A 104 -19.69 1.42 -6.04
CA ALA A 104 -20.98 0.73 -5.97
C ALA A 104 -20.93 -0.59 -6.78
N GLU A 105 -20.38 -0.57 -8.01
CA GLU A 105 -20.13 -1.78 -8.81
C GLU A 105 -19.28 -2.82 -8.05
N THR A 106 -18.24 -2.38 -7.35
CA THR A 106 -17.38 -3.27 -6.56
C THR A 106 -18.10 -3.84 -5.35
N PHE A 107 -18.92 -3.02 -4.68
CA PHE A 107 -19.78 -3.46 -3.59
C PHE A 107 -20.78 -4.51 -4.08
N PHE A 108 -21.42 -4.26 -5.21
CA PHE A 108 -22.30 -5.22 -5.89
C PHE A 108 -21.58 -6.55 -6.13
N ASN A 109 -20.40 -6.53 -6.77
CA ASN A 109 -19.61 -7.75 -7.01
C ASN A 109 -19.32 -8.50 -5.71
N SER A 110 -18.97 -7.78 -4.65
CA SER A 110 -18.63 -8.39 -3.36
C SER A 110 -19.83 -9.03 -2.66
N VAL A 111 -21.01 -8.42 -2.75
CA VAL A 111 -22.25 -8.99 -2.20
C VAL A 111 -22.71 -10.18 -3.05
N THR A 112 -22.70 -10.04 -4.37
CA THR A 112 -23.11 -11.10 -5.30
C THR A 112 -22.20 -12.32 -5.20
N THR A 113 -20.89 -12.14 -5.08
CA THR A 113 -19.93 -13.25 -4.90
C THR A 113 -20.06 -13.97 -3.55
N LYS A 114 -20.76 -13.39 -2.57
CA LYS A 114 -21.09 -14.04 -1.29
C LYS A 114 -22.38 -14.86 -1.34
N ILE A 115 -23.29 -14.52 -2.25
CA ILE A 115 -24.62 -15.13 -2.38
C ILE A 115 -24.61 -16.19 -3.49
N LEU A 116 -24.09 -15.83 -4.66
CA LEU A 116 -24.10 -16.66 -5.85
C LEU A 116 -22.87 -17.58 -5.93
N HIS A 117 -23.08 -18.75 -6.53
CA HIS A 117 -21.99 -19.67 -6.87
C HIS A 117 -21.03 -19.06 -7.90
N ARG A 118 -19.75 -19.41 -7.81
CA ARG A 118 -18.68 -18.82 -8.64
C ARG A 118 -18.76 -19.07 -10.14
N SER A 119 -19.48 -20.10 -10.58
CA SER A 119 -19.74 -20.34 -12.01
C SER A 119 -20.46 -19.17 -12.68
N TYR A 120 -21.03 -18.25 -11.89
CA TYR A 120 -21.69 -17.05 -12.38
C TYR A 120 -20.77 -15.83 -12.45
N PHE A 121 -19.47 -15.93 -12.17
CA PHE A 121 -18.54 -14.79 -12.15
C PHE A 121 -18.09 -14.34 -13.55
N GLN A 122 -19.07 -13.97 -14.37
CA GLN A 122 -18.90 -13.45 -15.72
C GLN A 122 -19.66 -12.13 -15.92
N ASN A 123 -19.49 -11.53 -17.10
CA ASN A 123 -20.07 -10.23 -17.43
C ASN A 123 -21.59 -10.14 -17.33
N ASP A 124 -22.31 -11.26 -17.35
CA ASP A 124 -23.77 -11.26 -17.24
C ASP A 124 -24.26 -10.99 -15.82
N PHE A 125 -23.47 -11.33 -14.79
CA PHE A 125 -23.91 -11.28 -13.39
C PHE A 125 -23.05 -10.38 -12.51
N ILE A 126 -21.80 -10.09 -12.89
CA ILE A 126 -20.90 -9.20 -12.14
C ILE A 126 -20.28 -8.15 -13.06
N PHE A 127 -19.77 -7.07 -12.47
CA PHE A 127 -19.13 -5.95 -13.17
C PHE A 127 -17.65 -6.24 -13.44
N VAL A 128 -17.36 -7.12 -14.41
CA VAL A 128 -15.98 -7.34 -14.92
C VAL A 128 -15.55 -6.22 -15.87
N ARG A 129 -16.49 -5.38 -16.32
CA ARG A 129 -16.25 -4.10 -16.99
C ARG A 129 -17.07 -3.00 -16.31
N PRO A 130 -16.59 -1.74 -16.31
CA PRO A 130 -17.39 -0.63 -15.83
C PRO A 130 -18.63 -0.45 -16.70
N ALA A 131 -19.77 -0.19 -16.07
CA ALA A 131 -21.04 0.06 -16.74
C ALA A 131 -21.28 1.57 -16.96
N VAL A 132 -20.74 2.43 -16.10
CA VAL A 132 -20.91 3.89 -16.16
C VAL A 132 -19.55 4.57 -16.28
N SER A 133 -19.49 5.66 -17.06
CA SER A 133 -18.30 6.51 -17.13
C SER A 133 -18.11 7.25 -15.81
N THR A 134 -16.87 7.28 -15.32
CA THR A 134 -16.51 8.07 -14.13
C THR A 134 -15.92 9.44 -14.49
N GLU A 135 -15.88 9.79 -15.77
CA GLU A 135 -15.30 11.04 -16.24
C GLU A 135 -16.27 12.20 -15.99
N TYR A 136 -15.74 13.32 -15.50
CA TYR A 136 -16.48 14.57 -15.28
C TYR A 136 -17.69 14.45 -14.32
N ILE A 137 -17.62 13.52 -13.35
CA ILE A 137 -18.56 13.53 -12.23
C ILE A 137 -18.18 14.71 -11.32
N GLU A 138 -19.10 15.66 -11.17
CA GLU A 138 -18.94 16.84 -10.34
C GLU A 138 -20.09 16.95 -9.33
N ASN A 139 -19.85 17.60 -8.19
CA ASN A 139 -20.91 17.85 -7.23
C ASN A 139 -21.73 19.04 -7.72
N GLY A 140 -22.82 18.78 -8.44
CA GLY A 140 -23.71 19.80 -9.01
C GLY A 140 -24.62 20.50 -7.98
N GLU A 141 -24.77 19.94 -6.77
CA GLU A 141 -25.72 20.44 -5.76
C GLU A 141 -25.06 21.37 -4.72
N SER A 142 -23.73 21.38 -4.63
CA SER A 142 -23.02 22.26 -3.71
C SER A 142 -21.68 22.73 -4.26
N GLU A 143 -21.66 23.95 -4.83
CA GLU A 143 -20.43 24.71 -5.10
C GLU A 143 -19.56 24.91 -3.84
N ALA A 144 -20.10 24.62 -2.64
CA ALA A 144 -19.43 24.85 -1.38
C ALA A 144 -18.20 23.94 -1.15
N ARG A 145 -18.08 22.79 -1.84
CA ARG A 145 -16.91 21.89 -1.73
C ARG A 145 -16.54 21.22 -3.06
N PRO A 146 -15.84 21.92 -3.96
CA PRO A 146 -15.30 21.31 -5.18
C PRO A 146 -14.25 20.25 -4.83
N THR A 147 -13.95 19.33 -5.77
CA THR A 147 -12.90 18.31 -5.60
C THR A 147 -11.50 18.93 -5.42
N TYR A 148 -11.25 20.06 -6.09
CA TYR A 148 -10.03 20.84 -5.94
C TYR A 148 -10.36 22.33 -6.03
N SER A 149 -9.49 23.16 -5.45
CA SER A 149 -9.57 24.61 -5.54
C SER A 149 -8.43 25.14 -6.41
N ALA A 150 -8.72 26.14 -7.23
CA ALA A 150 -7.75 26.81 -8.08
C ALA A 150 -7.46 28.22 -7.56
N TYR A 151 -6.19 28.58 -7.49
CA TYR A 151 -5.69 29.87 -7.07
C TYR A 151 -4.86 30.48 -8.19
N TYR A 152 -4.97 31.79 -8.39
CA TYR A 152 -4.33 32.52 -9.49
C TYR A 152 -3.33 33.57 -8.98
N PRO A 153 -2.18 33.16 -8.42
CA PRO A 153 -1.19 34.09 -7.93
C PRO A 153 -0.46 34.83 -9.06
N THR A 154 0.14 35.95 -8.71
CA THR A 154 1.20 36.64 -9.45
C THR A 154 2.52 36.45 -8.69
N LEU A 155 3.67 36.78 -9.30
CA LEU A 155 4.95 36.73 -8.59
C LEU A 155 4.96 37.60 -7.32
N ALA A 156 4.27 38.74 -7.34
CA ALA A 156 4.27 39.70 -6.24
C ALA A 156 3.43 39.25 -5.02
N ASN A 157 2.40 38.43 -5.24
CA ASN A 157 1.48 38.00 -4.17
C ASN A 157 1.48 36.48 -3.94
N MET A 158 2.42 35.74 -4.54
CA MET A 158 2.48 34.27 -4.43
C MET A 158 2.54 33.79 -2.98
N GLN A 159 3.31 34.46 -2.11
CA GLN A 159 3.37 34.14 -0.69
C GLN A 159 2.02 34.34 0.00
N ALA A 160 1.36 35.48 -0.19
CA ALA A 160 0.06 35.76 0.41
C ALA A 160 -1.01 34.75 -0.04
N VAL A 161 -1.02 34.39 -1.34
CA VAL A 161 -1.94 33.38 -1.88
C VAL A 161 -1.66 32.00 -1.29
N MET A 162 -0.40 31.62 -1.12
CA MET A 162 -0.03 30.33 -0.49
C MET A 162 -0.38 30.30 1.00
N VAL A 163 -0.26 31.41 1.73
CA VAL A 163 -0.73 31.52 3.11
C VAL A 163 -2.24 31.33 3.18
N GLN A 164 -3.00 31.97 2.28
CA GLN A 164 -4.45 31.79 2.20
C GLN A 164 -4.81 30.34 1.88
N LEU A 165 -4.15 29.74 0.90
CA LEU A 165 -4.34 28.33 0.52
C LEU A 165 -4.18 27.38 1.72
N VAL A 166 -3.16 27.59 2.57
CA VAL A 166 -2.97 26.75 3.77
C VAL A 166 -4.06 27.01 4.81
N ARG A 167 -4.50 28.28 4.96
CA ARG A 167 -5.59 28.67 5.86
C ARG A 167 -6.95 28.10 5.44
N ASP A 168 -7.20 27.92 4.15
CA ASP A 168 -8.47 27.41 3.63
C ASP A 168 -8.74 25.95 4.04
N PHE A 169 -7.72 25.20 4.47
CA PHE A 169 -7.90 23.89 5.11
C PHE A 169 -8.46 23.96 6.54
N ASP A 170 -8.53 25.15 7.13
CA ASP A 170 -9.17 25.46 8.42
C ASP A 170 -8.63 24.60 9.58
N LEU A 171 -7.31 24.37 9.62
CA LEU A 171 -6.68 23.66 10.73
C LEU A 171 -6.78 24.50 12.00
N ARG A 172 -7.37 23.94 13.07
CA ARG A 172 -7.59 24.64 14.35
C ARG A 172 -6.32 24.87 15.15
N ARG A 173 -5.27 24.11 14.87
CA ARG A 173 -3.96 24.27 15.53
C ARG A 173 -3.18 25.38 14.87
N GLU A 174 -2.61 26.25 15.70
CA GLU A 174 -1.74 27.33 15.25
C GLU A 174 -0.45 26.78 14.65
N PHE A 175 0.06 27.48 13.64
CA PHE A 175 1.40 27.25 13.12
C PHE A 175 2.42 27.97 14.00
N GLU A 176 3.63 27.42 14.10
CA GLU A 176 4.76 28.08 14.77
C GLU A 176 5.07 29.42 14.10
N ASP A 177 5.19 29.39 12.77
CA ASP A 177 5.36 30.57 11.92
C ASP A 177 4.95 30.22 10.48
N LEU A 178 3.66 30.44 10.14
CA LEU A 178 3.13 30.09 8.83
C LEU A 178 3.75 30.91 7.70
N GLU A 179 4.05 32.19 7.93
CA GLU A 179 4.64 33.08 6.92
C GLU A 179 6.05 32.64 6.55
N ARG A 180 6.87 32.30 7.55
CA ARG A 180 8.22 31.74 7.35
C ARG A 180 8.16 30.44 6.57
N ASP A 181 7.29 29.53 6.98
CA ASP A 181 7.16 28.19 6.40
C ASP A 181 6.68 28.26 4.94
N VAL A 182 5.67 29.09 4.65
CA VAL A 182 5.24 29.38 3.27
C VAL A 182 6.35 30.08 2.48
N GLY A 183 7.13 30.95 3.12
CA GLY A 183 8.32 31.55 2.50
C GLY A 183 9.33 30.50 2.01
N TYR A 184 9.56 29.42 2.77
CA TYR A 184 10.37 28.29 2.30
C TYR A 184 9.74 27.58 1.09
N VAL A 185 8.43 27.35 1.13
CA VAL A 185 7.69 26.71 0.02
C VAL A 185 7.77 27.55 -1.24
N VAL A 186 7.52 28.86 -1.16
CA VAL A 186 7.57 29.78 -2.30
C VAL A 186 8.96 29.83 -2.91
N ARG A 187 10.02 29.87 -2.08
CA ARG A 187 11.40 29.80 -2.57
C ARG A 187 11.66 28.50 -3.32
N ALA A 188 11.21 27.36 -2.78
CA ALA A 188 11.37 26.06 -3.43
C ALA A 188 10.55 25.95 -4.74
N MET A 189 9.31 26.47 -4.76
CA MET A 189 8.47 26.54 -5.95
C MET A 189 9.08 27.43 -7.04
N THR A 190 9.59 28.60 -6.65
CA THR A 190 10.23 29.55 -7.56
C THR A 190 11.50 28.96 -8.17
N ALA A 191 12.32 28.27 -7.36
CA ALA A 191 13.50 27.57 -7.86
C ALA A 191 13.15 26.46 -8.88
N LYS A 192 11.98 25.81 -8.73
CA LYS A 192 11.48 24.83 -9.72
C LYS A 192 10.91 25.46 -10.97
N LEU A 193 10.26 26.62 -10.84
CA LEU A 193 9.82 27.41 -11.98
C LEU A 193 10.99 27.99 -12.79
N GLY A 194 12.13 28.27 -12.14
CA GLY A 194 13.29 28.91 -12.77
C GLY A 194 12.93 30.27 -13.36
N ASP A 195 13.63 30.68 -14.42
CA ASP A 195 13.39 31.96 -15.12
C ASP A 195 12.19 31.92 -16.09
N VAL A 196 11.24 31.00 -15.90
CA VAL A 196 10.12 30.84 -16.83
C VAL A 196 9.12 31.99 -16.66
N LYS A 197 8.91 32.76 -17.74
CA LYS A 197 7.87 33.79 -17.81
C LYS A 197 6.50 33.18 -17.52
N LEU A 198 5.83 33.67 -16.47
CA LEU A 198 4.45 33.29 -16.15
C LEU A 198 3.52 33.50 -17.35
N ARG A 199 2.76 32.47 -17.68
CA ARG A 199 1.75 32.48 -18.75
C ARG A 199 0.37 32.84 -18.18
N ALA A 200 -0.57 33.16 -19.06
CA ALA A 200 -1.92 33.58 -18.67
C ALA A 200 -2.69 32.51 -17.86
N ASN A 201 -2.38 31.23 -18.06
CA ASN A 201 -2.98 30.11 -17.34
C ASN A 201 -2.22 29.75 -16.04
N PHE A 202 -1.34 30.63 -15.54
CA PHE A 202 -0.60 30.36 -14.32
C PHE A 202 -1.56 30.22 -13.14
N GLN A 203 -1.57 29.04 -12.53
CA GLN A 203 -2.46 28.72 -11.42
C GLN A 203 -1.89 27.62 -10.54
N ILE A 204 -2.35 27.58 -9.29
CA ILE A 204 -2.09 26.53 -8.33
C ILE A 204 -3.41 25.81 -8.07
N GLN A 205 -3.44 24.51 -8.31
CA GLN A 205 -4.60 23.65 -8.02
C GLN A 205 -4.27 22.73 -6.85
N VAL A 206 -5.11 22.69 -5.83
CA VAL A 206 -4.96 21.78 -4.68
C VAL A 206 -6.25 21.02 -4.41
N LEU A 207 -6.12 19.75 -4.06
CA LEU A 207 -7.26 18.97 -3.58
C LEU A 207 -7.77 19.57 -2.27
N THR A 208 -9.09 19.70 -2.15
CA THR A 208 -9.74 20.28 -0.96
C THR A 208 -9.61 19.39 0.28
N GLY A 209 -9.49 18.07 0.08
CA GLY A 209 -9.24 17.12 1.17
C GLY A 209 -7.76 17.05 1.55
N LEU A 210 -7.44 17.28 2.82
CA LEU A 210 -6.13 16.92 3.38
C LEU A 210 -5.96 15.40 3.43
N PHE A 211 -4.77 14.94 3.07
CA PHE A 211 -4.39 13.55 3.14
C PHE A 211 -3.74 13.30 4.50
N PHE A 212 -4.31 12.42 5.32
CA PHE A 212 -3.75 12.10 6.64
C PHE A 212 -3.12 10.71 6.65
N ARG A 213 -1.90 10.61 7.17
CA ARG A 213 -1.22 9.34 7.42
C ARG A 213 -0.28 9.47 8.60
N ASN A 214 -0.43 8.57 9.58
CA ASN A 214 0.33 8.60 10.83
C ASN A 214 0.25 9.98 11.47
N LYS A 215 1.39 10.65 11.64
CA LYS A 215 1.51 11.98 12.25
C LYS A 215 1.53 13.13 11.25
N GLY A 216 1.31 12.86 9.96
CA GLY A 216 1.37 13.87 8.91
C GLY A 216 0.03 14.14 8.24
N ALA A 217 -0.23 15.43 8.02
CA ALA A 217 -1.23 15.90 7.07
C ALA A 217 -0.50 16.38 5.81
N TYR A 218 -1.05 16.11 4.62
CA TYR A 218 -0.40 16.45 3.37
C TYR A 218 -1.37 17.25 2.49
N VAL A 219 -0.93 18.45 2.10
CA VAL A 219 -1.55 19.22 1.02
C VAL A 219 -1.02 18.64 -0.28
N VAL A 220 -1.91 18.30 -1.21
CA VAL A 220 -1.53 17.69 -2.50
C VAL A 220 -2.11 18.52 -3.63
N GLY A 221 -1.26 18.93 -4.55
CA GLY A 221 -1.66 19.82 -5.64
C GLY A 221 -0.67 19.85 -6.79
N LYS A 222 -0.97 20.68 -7.76
CA LYS A 222 -0.11 20.95 -8.90
C LYS A 222 -0.08 22.43 -9.23
N LEU A 223 1.07 22.87 -9.69
CA LEU A 223 1.31 24.19 -10.22
C LEU A 223 1.32 24.10 -11.74
N ILE A 224 0.55 24.95 -12.41
CA ILE A 224 0.38 24.96 -13.86
C ILE A 224 0.97 26.26 -14.40
N ASN A 225 1.82 26.18 -15.40
CA ASN A 225 2.35 27.34 -16.11
C ASN A 225 2.61 27.01 -17.59
N GLY A 226 1.81 27.55 -18.50
CA GLY A 226 1.86 27.19 -19.92
C GLY A 226 1.49 25.71 -20.11
N PHE A 227 2.39 24.94 -20.73
CA PHE A 227 2.24 23.49 -20.94
C PHE A 227 2.86 22.65 -19.81
N ASN A 228 3.47 23.30 -18.81
CA ASN A 228 4.14 22.60 -17.73
C ASN A 228 3.21 22.47 -16.53
N GLU A 229 3.06 21.24 -16.05
CA GLU A 229 2.41 20.94 -14.77
C GLU A 229 3.44 20.37 -13.80
N PHE A 230 3.57 20.98 -12.64
CA PHE A 230 4.48 20.55 -11.58
C PHE A 230 3.67 20.07 -10.38
N ALA A 231 3.63 18.76 -10.17
CA ALA A 231 3.01 18.19 -8.99
C ALA A 231 3.81 18.54 -7.73
N PHE A 232 3.10 18.78 -6.63
CA PHE A 232 3.71 18.99 -5.33
C PHE A 232 2.90 18.39 -4.19
N ALA A 233 3.59 18.11 -3.08
CA ALA A 233 2.96 17.81 -1.80
C ALA A 233 3.66 18.53 -0.64
N LEU A 234 2.88 19.10 0.28
CA LEU A 234 3.37 19.82 1.44
C LEU A 234 3.01 19.06 2.73
N PRO A 235 3.96 18.37 3.37
CA PRO A 235 3.76 17.76 4.68
C PRO A 235 3.65 18.82 5.78
N ILE A 236 2.51 18.81 6.47
CA ILE A 236 2.23 19.57 7.69
C ILE A 236 2.37 18.61 8.88
N LEU A 237 3.23 18.97 9.82
CA LEU A 237 3.56 18.17 11.00
C LEU A 237 3.40 19.00 12.28
N HIS A 238 3.35 18.31 13.41
CA HIS A 238 3.54 18.97 14.71
C HIS A 238 5.01 19.32 14.92
N THR A 239 5.26 20.45 15.61
CA THR A 239 6.59 20.80 16.12
C THR A 239 7.08 19.73 17.08
N LYS A 240 8.40 19.72 17.38
CA LYS A 240 8.95 18.81 18.39
C LYS A 240 8.36 19.02 19.79
N ALA A 241 7.92 20.25 20.10
CA ALA A 241 7.22 20.56 21.33
C ALA A 241 5.77 20.04 21.34
N GLY A 242 5.19 19.74 20.16
CA GLY A 242 3.86 19.13 20.02
C GLY A 242 2.70 20.10 20.20
N ASP A 243 2.95 21.40 20.28
CA ASP A 243 1.98 22.45 20.56
C ASP A 243 1.48 23.18 19.31
N LYS A 244 2.34 23.26 18.28
CA LYS A 244 2.10 24.01 17.04
C LYS A 244 2.38 23.18 15.79
N LEU A 245 1.93 23.68 14.65
CA LEU A 245 2.16 23.08 13.33
C LEU A 245 3.32 23.76 12.59
N LEU A 246 3.92 23.02 11.66
CA LEU A 246 4.89 23.54 10.69
C LEU A 246 4.74 22.84 9.34
N ILE A 247 5.17 23.50 8.26
CA ILE A 247 5.35 22.85 6.95
C ILE A 247 6.79 22.34 6.89
N ASP A 248 6.98 21.01 6.84
CA ASP A 248 8.30 20.40 7.05
C ASP A 248 9.18 20.42 5.80
N ALA A 249 8.55 20.30 4.63
CA ALA A 249 9.21 20.18 3.34
C ALA A 249 8.28 20.63 2.20
N ALA A 250 8.83 20.72 0.99
CA ALA A 250 8.03 20.75 -0.24
C ALA A 250 8.55 19.66 -1.19
N LEU A 251 7.68 18.69 -1.47
CA LEU A 251 7.95 17.55 -2.33
C LEU A 251 7.52 17.91 -3.75
N PHE A 252 8.38 17.68 -4.75
CA PHE A 252 8.11 18.10 -6.12
C PHE A 252 8.34 16.99 -7.14
N GLY A 253 7.45 16.93 -8.12
CA GLY A 253 7.58 16.03 -9.27
C GLY A 253 7.09 14.61 -9.00
N GLU A 254 7.07 13.81 -10.06
CA GLU A 254 6.50 12.46 -10.05
C GLU A 254 7.19 11.55 -9.03
N ASP A 255 8.52 11.58 -8.92
CA ASP A 255 9.28 10.66 -8.05
C ASP A 255 8.96 10.84 -6.56
N ASP A 256 8.97 12.08 -6.04
CA ASP A 256 8.65 12.34 -4.63
C ASP A 256 7.20 11.92 -4.32
N LEU A 257 6.27 12.16 -5.26
CA LEU A 257 4.87 11.74 -5.12
C LEU A 257 4.73 10.22 -5.18
N LEU A 258 5.46 9.52 -6.05
CA LEU A 258 5.41 8.05 -6.12
C LEU A 258 5.90 7.39 -4.83
N ILE A 259 6.89 7.98 -4.15
CA ILE A 259 7.34 7.52 -2.83
C ILE A 259 6.27 7.82 -1.76
N LEU A 260 5.65 9.01 -1.81
CA LEU A 260 4.59 9.42 -0.90
C LEU A 260 3.35 8.51 -1.02
N PHE A 261 2.97 8.13 -2.24
CA PHE A 261 1.85 7.25 -2.59
C PHE A 261 2.29 5.80 -2.87
N SER A 262 3.42 5.37 -2.30
CA SER A 262 3.95 4.02 -2.49
C SER A 262 3.01 2.94 -1.95
N PHE A 263 2.96 1.79 -2.64
CA PHE A 263 2.21 0.61 -2.19
C PHE A 263 2.74 0.05 -0.87
N ALA A 264 3.98 0.35 -0.50
CA ALA A 264 4.59 -0.13 0.73
C ALA A 264 4.18 0.70 1.97
N ARG A 265 3.35 1.73 1.81
CA ARG A 265 2.89 2.60 2.90
C ARG A 265 1.46 2.29 3.29
N ALA A 266 1.11 2.64 4.52
CA ALA A 266 -0.28 2.62 4.96
C ALA A 266 -1.13 3.61 4.15
N TYR A 267 -2.43 3.32 4.02
CA TYR A 267 -3.33 4.10 3.18
C TYR A 267 -3.63 5.47 3.79
N PHE A 268 -3.80 6.48 2.94
CA PHE A 268 -4.25 7.79 3.38
C PHE A 268 -5.71 7.75 3.87
N MET A 269 -5.99 8.54 4.90
CA MET A 269 -7.34 8.92 5.28
C MET A 269 -7.61 10.30 4.67
N VAL A 270 -8.58 10.38 3.78
CA VAL A 270 -8.97 11.62 3.10
C VAL A 270 -10.48 11.57 2.87
N ASP A 271 -11.18 12.65 3.24
CA ASP A 271 -12.60 12.79 2.94
C ASP A 271 -12.74 13.15 1.46
N MET A 272 -13.44 12.27 0.73
CA MET A 272 -13.67 12.39 -0.70
C MET A 272 -15.13 12.14 -0.94
N GLU A 273 -15.80 13.07 -1.60
CA GLU A 273 -17.15 12.83 -2.10
C GLU A 273 -17.12 12.04 -3.38
N ILE A 274 -16.25 12.41 -4.33
CA ILE A 274 -16.16 11.77 -5.65
C ILE A 274 -14.74 11.20 -5.81
N PRO A 275 -14.49 9.94 -5.43
CA PRO A 275 -13.16 9.31 -5.49
C PRO A 275 -12.56 9.28 -6.88
N SER A 276 -13.38 9.04 -7.90
CA SER A 276 -12.94 9.04 -9.30
C SER A 276 -12.28 10.36 -9.70
N ALA A 277 -12.80 11.50 -9.24
CA ALA A 277 -12.25 12.82 -9.49
C ALA A 277 -10.89 13.02 -8.79
N TYR A 278 -10.76 12.55 -7.53
CA TYR A 278 -9.47 12.54 -6.82
C TYR A 278 -8.44 11.67 -7.56
N VAL A 279 -8.85 10.48 -8.03
CA VAL A 279 -8.00 9.58 -8.80
C VAL A 279 -7.59 10.22 -10.12
N GLN A 280 -8.51 10.86 -10.84
CA GLN A 280 -8.20 11.58 -12.08
C GLN A 280 -7.17 12.70 -11.85
N PHE A 281 -7.35 13.49 -10.79
CA PHE A 281 -6.41 14.53 -10.41
C PHE A 281 -5.02 13.96 -10.07
N LEU A 282 -4.96 12.90 -9.25
CA LEU A 282 -3.71 12.22 -8.91
C LEU A 282 -3.02 11.60 -10.13
N ARG A 283 -3.78 11.12 -11.11
CA ARG A 283 -3.22 10.59 -12.37
C ARG A 283 -2.60 11.65 -13.25
N SER A 284 -3.07 12.89 -13.23
CA SER A 284 -2.39 13.96 -13.98
C SER A 284 -1.01 14.25 -13.39
N MET A 285 -0.80 13.96 -12.10
CA MET A 285 0.46 14.16 -11.39
C MET A 285 1.37 12.92 -11.38
N MET A 286 0.78 11.71 -11.43
CA MET A 286 1.49 10.42 -11.42
C MET A 286 0.97 9.54 -12.58
N PRO A 287 1.19 9.92 -13.85
CA PRO A 287 0.57 9.26 -15.00
C PRO A 287 0.98 7.79 -15.15
N ARG A 288 2.18 7.42 -14.69
CA ARG A 288 2.70 6.06 -14.77
C ARG A 288 2.20 5.15 -13.65
N LYS A 289 1.56 5.70 -12.60
CA LYS A 289 1.02 4.91 -11.50
C LYS A 289 -0.30 4.25 -11.92
N PRO A 290 -0.41 2.91 -11.82
CA PRO A 290 -1.66 2.20 -12.11
C PRO A 290 -2.85 2.72 -11.29
N ARG A 291 -4.04 2.72 -11.89
CA ARG A 291 -5.28 3.23 -11.24
C ARG A 291 -5.60 2.48 -9.96
N ASN A 292 -5.47 1.15 -9.97
CA ASN A 292 -5.69 0.30 -8.80
C ASN A 292 -4.82 0.71 -7.60
N GLU A 293 -3.55 1.07 -7.84
CA GLU A 293 -2.64 1.50 -6.78
C GLU A 293 -3.01 2.88 -6.21
N ILE A 294 -3.57 3.78 -7.02
CA ILE A 294 -4.06 5.08 -6.54
C ILE A 294 -5.29 4.87 -5.65
N TYR A 295 -6.26 4.04 -6.08
CA TYR A 295 -7.42 3.68 -5.23
C TYR A 295 -6.97 3.03 -3.91
N ASN A 296 -5.99 2.12 -3.95
CA ASN A 296 -5.41 1.53 -2.74
C ASN A 296 -4.83 2.61 -1.84
N ALA A 297 -4.01 3.53 -2.37
CA ALA A 297 -3.40 4.60 -1.57
C ALA A 297 -4.41 5.51 -0.89
N LEU A 298 -5.62 5.66 -1.44
CA LEU A 298 -6.75 6.41 -0.87
C LEU A 298 -7.55 5.63 0.19
N GLY A 299 -7.18 4.37 0.45
CA GLY A 299 -7.88 3.46 1.37
C GLY A 299 -9.03 2.68 0.75
N LEU A 300 -9.21 2.76 -0.57
CA LEU A 300 -10.25 2.06 -1.33
C LEU A 300 -9.71 0.73 -1.89
N ALA A 301 -9.11 -0.08 -1.01
CA ALA A 301 -8.36 -1.27 -1.41
C ALA A 301 -9.20 -2.33 -2.16
N LYS A 302 -10.50 -2.42 -1.86
CA LYS A 302 -11.42 -3.35 -2.54
C LYS A 302 -11.70 -2.90 -3.97
N GLN A 303 -11.76 -1.60 -4.23
CA GLN A 303 -11.82 -1.08 -5.61
C GLN A 303 -10.53 -1.32 -6.36
N GLY A 304 -9.38 -1.12 -5.71
CA GLY A 304 -8.10 -1.47 -6.33
C GLY A 304 -7.99 -2.97 -6.64
N LYS A 305 -8.60 -3.83 -5.83
CA LYS A 305 -8.75 -5.27 -6.13
C LYS A 305 -9.56 -5.48 -7.41
N THR A 306 -10.75 -4.88 -7.55
CA THR A 306 -11.56 -4.98 -8.78
C THR A 306 -10.80 -4.50 -10.01
N LEU A 307 -10.14 -3.33 -9.92
CA LEU A 307 -9.37 -2.79 -11.04
C LEU A 307 -8.16 -3.65 -11.40
N PHE A 308 -7.45 -4.18 -10.40
CA PHE A 308 -6.38 -5.17 -10.63
C PHE A 308 -6.90 -6.34 -11.46
N TYR A 309 -8.06 -6.90 -11.09
CA TYR A 309 -8.62 -8.05 -11.80
C TYR A 309 -8.99 -7.71 -13.24
N ARG A 310 -9.55 -6.50 -13.48
CA ARG A 310 -9.83 -5.98 -14.83
C ARG A 310 -8.55 -5.86 -15.66
N ASP A 311 -7.51 -5.26 -15.11
CA ASP A 311 -6.21 -5.09 -15.77
C ASP A 311 -5.54 -6.44 -16.05
N PHE A 312 -5.64 -7.37 -15.11
CA PHE A 312 -5.12 -8.74 -15.24
C PHE A 312 -5.83 -9.52 -16.35
N LEU A 313 -7.16 -9.48 -16.43
CA LEU A 313 -7.90 -10.10 -17.53
C LEU A 313 -7.61 -9.45 -18.88
N HIS A 314 -7.42 -8.12 -18.90
CA HIS A 314 -7.00 -7.42 -20.10
C HIS A 314 -5.62 -7.87 -20.56
N HIS A 315 -4.66 -7.99 -19.63
CA HIS A 315 -3.31 -8.49 -19.90
C HIS A 315 -3.34 -9.89 -20.49
N GLN A 316 -4.04 -10.84 -19.84
CA GLN A 316 -4.13 -12.22 -20.34
C GLN A 316 -4.69 -12.33 -21.76
N ARG A 317 -5.63 -11.45 -22.15
CA ARG A 317 -6.16 -11.43 -23.52
C ARG A 317 -5.16 -10.95 -24.57
N HIS A 318 -4.18 -10.13 -24.19
CA HIS A 318 -3.27 -9.46 -25.13
C HIS A 318 -1.81 -9.88 -24.98
N SER A 319 -1.51 -10.79 -24.06
CA SER A 319 -0.19 -11.39 -23.90
C SER A 319 -0.24 -12.88 -24.23
N THR A 320 0.91 -13.47 -24.51
CA THR A 320 1.08 -14.93 -24.74
C THR A 320 2.03 -15.56 -23.72
N ASP A 321 2.47 -14.82 -22.71
CA ASP A 321 3.37 -15.30 -21.68
C ASP A 321 2.69 -16.33 -20.76
N LYS A 322 3.47 -17.31 -20.30
CA LYS A 322 3.00 -18.36 -19.41
C LYS A 322 3.36 -18.07 -17.96
N PHE A 323 2.50 -18.51 -17.05
CA PHE A 323 2.78 -18.57 -15.63
C PHE A 323 3.92 -19.55 -15.39
N ARG A 324 4.95 -19.05 -14.71
CA ARG A 324 6.15 -19.80 -14.36
C ARG A 324 6.50 -19.59 -12.91
N ILE A 325 7.33 -20.47 -12.36
CA ILE A 325 7.90 -20.27 -11.03
C ILE A 325 8.70 -18.97 -11.05
N ALA A 326 8.49 -18.11 -10.04
CA ALA A 326 9.16 -16.83 -9.97
C ALA A 326 10.68 -17.01 -9.81
N PRO A 327 11.51 -16.17 -10.46
CA PRO A 327 12.97 -16.28 -10.34
C PRO A 327 13.43 -15.94 -8.91
N GLY A 328 14.39 -16.71 -8.41
CA GLY A 328 14.96 -16.53 -7.07
C GLY A 328 15.05 -17.85 -6.29
N ILE A 329 15.27 -17.72 -4.98
CA ILE A 329 15.35 -18.88 -4.09
C ILE A 329 13.93 -19.33 -3.75
N LYS A 330 13.62 -20.62 -3.98
CA LYS A 330 12.31 -21.19 -3.63
C LYS A 330 12.06 -21.07 -2.12
N GLY A 331 10.98 -20.40 -1.75
CA GLY A 331 10.58 -20.22 -0.36
C GLY A 331 10.21 -21.54 0.32
N MET A 332 10.44 -21.64 1.62
CA MET A 332 10.05 -22.83 2.40
C MET A 332 8.54 -22.89 2.66
N VAL A 333 7.90 -21.73 2.79
CA VAL A 333 6.49 -21.60 3.18
C VAL A 333 5.57 -21.25 2.00
N MET A 334 6.03 -20.37 1.11
CA MET A 334 5.24 -19.90 -0.03
C MET A 334 5.75 -20.53 -1.33
N LEU A 335 4.82 -20.94 -2.20
CA LEU A 335 5.07 -21.17 -3.62
C LEU A 335 4.77 -19.86 -4.35
N VAL A 336 5.76 -19.34 -5.08
CA VAL A 336 5.66 -18.04 -5.76
C VAL A 336 5.80 -18.23 -7.27
N PHE A 337 4.86 -17.68 -8.02
CA PHE A 337 4.85 -17.73 -9.48
C PHE A 337 4.48 -16.38 -10.07
N ASP A 338 4.87 -16.14 -11.32
CA ASP A 338 4.65 -14.85 -11.99
C ASP A 338 4.34 -14.99 -13.48
N LEU A 339 3.91 -13.88 -14.07
CA LEU A 339 3.91 -13.69 -15.52
C LEU A 339 5.07 -12.74 -15.87
N PRO A 340 5.97 -13.10 -16.80
CA PRO A 340 7.12 -12.27 -17.16
C PRO A 340 6.75 -10.81 -17.46
N SER A 341 5.68 -10.58 -18.22
CA SER A 341 5.29 -9.24 -18.66
C SER A 341 4.30 -8.54 -17.72
N PHE A 342 3.90 -9.17 -16.63
CA PHE A 342 2.97 -8.60 -15.65
C PHE A 342 3.70 -8.21 -14.35
N PRO A 343 3.46 -7.03 -13.76
CA PRO A 343 4.29 -6.51 -12.67
C PRO A 343 3.90 -7.03 -11.27
N TYR A 344 3.34 -8.23 -11.19
CA TYR A 344 2.86 -8.83 -9.94
C TYR A 344 3.32 -10.29 -9.82
N VAL A 345 3.50 -10.72 -8.57
CA VAL A 345 3.74 -12.12 -8.20
C VAL A 345 2.54 -12.68 -7.47
N PHE A 346 2.33 -13.99 -7.62
CA PHE A 346 1.26 -14.76 -7.01
C PHE A 346 1.89 -15.71 -6.00
N LYS A 347 1.42 -15.68 -4.76
CA LYS A 347 1.94 -16.47 -3.65
C LYS A 347 0.87 -17.40 -3.11
N VAL A 348 1.14 -18.69 -3.10
CA VAL A 348 0.27 -19.74 -2.56
C VAL A 348 0.93 -20.36 -1.34
N ILE A 349 0.19 -20.52 -0.25
CA ILE A 349 0.69 -21.15 0.97
C ILE A 349 0.77 -22.67 0.74
N LYS A 350 1.95 -23.27 0.95
CA LYS A 350 2.15 -24.71 0.84
C LYS A 350 1.30 -25.50 1.84
N ASP A 351 1.04 -26.77 1.55
CA ASP A 351 0.31 -27.69 2.45
C ASP A 351 1.22 -28.25 3.55
N TYR A 352 2.51 -28.41 3.24
CA TYR A 352 3.51 -28.92 4.18
C TYR A 352 4.78 -28.05 4.17
N TYR A 353 5.44 -27.97 5.32
CA TYR A 353 6.64 -27.17 5.52
C TYR A 353 7.80 -28.09 5.93
N PRO A 354 8.95 -28.03 5.24
CA PRO A 354 10.11 -28.84 5.64
C PRO A 354 10.66 -28.37 7.01
N PRO A 355 11.13 -29.30 7.87
CA PRO A 355 11.88 -28.93 9.07
C PRO A 355 13.03 -27.97 8.72
N PRO A 356 13.34 -26.97 9.57
CA PRO A 356 12.87 -26.79 10.95
C PRO A 356 11.61 -25.91 11.10
N LYS A 357 10.90 -25.55 10.01
CA LYS A 357 9.75 -24.63 10.09
C LYS A 357 8.57 -25.29 10.82
N ASP A 358 8.27 -24.79 12.02
CA ASP A 358 7.09 -25.15 12.81
C ASP A 358 6.01 -24.06 12.65
N THR A 359 5.11 -24.24 11.69
CA THR A 359 4.04 -23.28 11.39
C THR A 359 2.83 -23.96 10.76
N THR A 360 1.72 -23.23 10.67
CA THR A 360 0.46 -23.66 10.07
C THR A 360 -0.02 -22.62 9.05
N ARG A 361 -0.89 -23.05 8.13
CA ARG A 361 -1.48 -22.14 7.14
C ARG A 361 -2.24 -21.00 7.81
N GLU A 362 -2.94 -21.29 8.90
CA GLU A 362 -3.70 -20.35 9.71
C GLU A 362 -2.79 -19.29 10.34
N GLN A 363 -1.65 -19.71 10.91
CA GLN A 363 -0.65 -18.78 11.45
C GLN A 363 -0.10 -17.86 10.36
N ILE A 364 0.25 -18.39 9.18
CA ILE A 364 0.75 -17.58 8.04
C ILE A 364 -0.30 -16.57 7.59
N LYS A 365 -1.57 -16.98 7.46
CA LYS A 365 -2.68 -16.06 7.15
C LYS A 365 -2.79 -14.95 8.21
N GLY A 366 -2.65 -15.31 9.48
CA GLY A 366 -2.62 -14.36 10.59
C GLY A 366 -1.50 -13.32 10.45
N LYS A 367 -0.30 -13.74 10.03
CA LYS A 367 0.82 -12.81 9.78
C LYS A 367 0.57 -11.87 8.59
N TYR A 368 0.00 -12.37 7.49
CA TYR A 368 -0.38 -11.52 6.35
C TYR A 368 -1.47 -10.51 6.74
N LEU A 369 -2.45 -10.92 7.57
CA LEU A 369 -3.47 -10.02 8.10
C LEU A 369 -2.88 -8.95 9.02
N LEU A 370 -1.92 -9.33 9.87
CA LEU A 370 -1.17 -8.40 10.71
C LEU A 370 -0.52 -7.31 9.85
N VAL A 371 0.23 -7.68 8.80
CA VAL A 371 0.86 -6.71 7.89
C VAL A 371 -0.18 -5.82 7.20
N LYS A 372 -1.34 -6.37 6.84
CA LYS A 372 -2.43 -5.60 6.22
C LYS A 372 -2.99 -4.52 7.15
N GLN A 373 -3.12 -4.85 8.44
CA GLN A 373 -3.72 -4.03 9.49
C GLN A 373 -2.74 -3.10 10.22
N HIS A 374 -1.46 -3.21 9.90
CA HIS A 374 -0.40 -2.47 10.56
C HIS A 374 0.19 -1.36 9.70
N ASP A 375 0.86 -0.39 10.33
CA ASP A 375 1.58 0.63 9.57
C ASP A 375 2.78 0.00 8.85
N ARG A 376 2.68 -0.05 7.52
CA ARG A 376 3.71 -0.63 6.67
C ARG A 376 4.97 0.22 6.53
N VAL A 377 4.94 1.47 7.00
CA VAL A 377 6.08 2.43 7.06
C VAL A 377 6.86 2.67 5.76
N GLY A 378 6.38 2.17 4.62
CA GLY A 378 7.12 2.20 3.36
C GLY A 378 8.05 1.01 3.17
N ARG A 379 8.01 0.03 4.08
CA ARG A 379 8.95 -1.11 4.15
C ARG A 379 8.28 -2.47 4.12
N MET A 380 6.95 -2.57 4.11
CA MET A 380 6.23 -3.83 3.87
C MET A 380 5.32 -3.69 2.65
N ALA A 381 5.36 -4.65 1.73
CA ALA A 381 4.50 -4.64 0.54
C ALA A 381 3.02 -4.89 0.90
N ASP A 382 2.11 -4.11 0.32
CA ASP A 382 0.68 -4.38 0.41
C ASP A 382 0.29 -5.65 -0.38
N THR A 383 -0.67 -6.40 0.15
CA THR A 383 -1.12 -7.69 -0.38
C THR A 383 -2.57 -7.62 -0.83
N LEU A 384 -2.87 -8.27 -1.95
CA LEU A 384 -4.24 -8.52 -2.40
C LEU A 384 -4.56 -10.00 -2.19
N GLU A 385 -5.47 -10.27 -1.27
CA GLU A 385 -5.94 -11.64 -1.02
C GLU A 385 -7.09 -12.00 -1.97
N TYR A 386 -6.97 -13.13 -2.65
CA TYR A 386 -8.01 -13.70 -3.50
C TYR A 386 -8.32 -15.15 -3.10
N SER A 387 -9.52 -15.58 -3.46
CA SER A 387 -9.97 -16.96 -3.24
C SER A 387 -10.64 -17.47 -4.51
N GLU A 388 -10.49 -18.77 -4.76
CA GLU A 388 -11.11 -19.49 -5.88
C GLU A 388 -10.85 -18.82 -7.25
N VAL A 389 -9.59 -18.42 -7.50
CA VAL A 389 -9.20 -17.75 -8.74
C VAL A 389 -9.03 -18.77 -9.85
N ALA A 390 -9.80 -18.62 -10.92
CA ALA A 390 -9.68 -19.42 -12.14
C ALA A 390 -8.69 -18.78 -13.11
N PHE A 391 -7.85 -19.62 -13.70
CA PHE A 391 -6.88 -19.27 -14.73
C PHE A 391 -6.98 -20.26 -15.90
N PRO A 392 -6.71 -19.85 -17.14
CA PRO A 392 -6.66 -20.77 -18.27
C PRO A 392 -5.48 -21.76 -18.14
N ARG A 393 -5.72 -23.06 -18.28
CA ARG A 393 -4.69 -24.10 -18.11
C ARG A 393 -3.54 -24.01 -19.13
N ASP A 394 -3.84 -23.58 -20.35
CA ASP A 394 -2.86 -23.39 -21.43
C ASP A 394 -1.83 -22.30 -21.12
N ARG A 395 -2.16 -21.42 -20.17
CA ARG A 395 -1.29 -20.35 -19.69
C ARG A 395 -0.34 -20.78 -18.59
N PHE A 396 -0.35 -22.03 -18.13
CA PHE A 396 0.58 -22.54 -17.13
C PHE A 396 1.67 -23.41 -17.75
N ASP A 397 2.91 -23.20 -17.31
CA ASP A 397 3.98 -24.17 -17.56
C ASP A 397 3.70 -25.46 -16.76
N ASP A 398 3.98 -26.61 -17.38
CA ASP A 398 3.73 -27.91 -16.74
C ASP A 398 4.59 -28.11 -15.49
N GLU A 399 5.79 -27.53 -15.46
CA GLU A 399 6.66 -27.51 -14.27
C GLU A 399 5.98 -26.79 -13.09
N LEU A 400 5.32 -25.66 -13.35
CA LEU A 400 4.61 -24.93 -12.31
C LEU A 400 3.42 -25.73 -11.78
N ILE A 401 2.66 -26.40 -12.66
CA ILE A 401 1.56 -27.27 -12.24
C ILE A 401 2.08 -28.41 -11.37
N ALA A 402 3.16 -29.07 -11.77
CA ALA A 402 3.78 -30.14 -10.99
C ALA A 402 4.27 -29.66 -9.62
N GLU A 403 4.85 -28.46 -9.54
CA GLU A 403 5.28 -27.85 -8.29
C GLU A 403 4.07 -27.58 -7.35
N ILE A 404 2.98 -27.03 -7.88
CA ILE A 404 1.76 -26.77 -7.10
C ILE A 404 1.13 -28.09 -6.64
N GLN A 405 1.03 -29.10 -7.51
CA GLN A 405 0.52 -30.43 -7.15
C GLN A 405 1.35 -31.10 -6.05
N LYS A 406 2.68 -30.90 -6.07
CA LYS A 406 3.58 -31.47 -5.07
C LYS A 406 3.44 -30.78 -3.72
N PHE A 407 3.47 -29.45 -3.70
CA PHE A 407 3.60 -28.69 -2.44
C PHE A 407 2.30 -28.09 -1.91
N ALA A 408 1.27 -27.92 -2.74
CA ALA A 408 -0.02 -27.36 -2.36
C ALA A 408 -1.22 -28.05 -3.05
N PRO A 409 -1.30 -29.39 -3.08
CA PRO A 409 -2.39 -30.10 -3.76
C PRO A 409 -3.78 -29.72 -3.25
N SER A 410 -3.93 -29.39 -1.97
CA SER A 410 -5.22 -28.95 -1.41
C SER A 410 -5.72 -27.64 -1.99
N GLN A 411 -4.83 -26.80 -2.53
CA GLN A 411 -5.12 -25.49 -3.10
C GLN A 411 -5.38 -25.52 -4.60
N LEU A 412 -5.12 -26.64 -5.26
CA LEU A 412 -5.23 -26.78 -6.70
C LEU A 412 -6.46 -27.59 -7.08
N GLU A 413 -7.22 -27.07 -8.03
CA GLU A 413 -8.21 -27.83 -8.76
C GLU A 413 -8.01 -27.58 -10.25
N ILE A 414 -8.09 -28.64 -11.06
CA ILE A 414 -8.03 -28.56 -12.52
C ILE A 414 -9.28 -29.21 -13.07
N SER A 415 -10.14 -28.42 -13.72
CA SER A 415 -11.44 -28.90 -14.21
C SER A 415 -11.94 -28.04 -15.39
N ASP A 416 -12.77 -28.64 -16.23
CA ASP A 416 -13.62 -27.96 -17.21
C ASP A 416 -15.02 -27.90 -16.57
N ARG A 417 -15.42 -26.71 -16.12
CA ARG A 417 -16.56 -26.55 -15.20
C ARG A 417 -17.82 -26.05 -15.87
N ASP A 418 -17.69 -25.23 -16.88
CA ASP A 418 -18.79 -24.73 -17.70
C ASP A 418 -19.09 -25.69 -18.87
N GLY A 419 -18.26 -26.72 -19.07
CA GLY A 419 -18.44 -27.71 -20.12
C GLY A 419 -18.19 -27.12 -21.51
N ASP A 420 -17.43 -26.02 -21.57
CA ASP A 420 -17.10 -25.32 -22.81
C ASP A 420 -15.91 -25.95 -23.55
N GLY A 421 -15.30 -27.00 -22.96
CA GLY A 421 -14.14 -27.70 -23.47
C GLY A 421 -12.80 -27.10 -23.04
N ARG A 422 -12.80 -26.04 -22.22
CA ARG A 422 -11.58 -25.36 -21.75
C ARG A 422 -11.29 -25.75 -20.32
N THR A 423 -10.13 -26.37 -20.14
CA THR A 423 -9.64 -26.68 -18.81
C THR A 423 -9.15 -25.42 -18.09
N GLU A 424 -9.61 -25.23 -16.86
CA GLU A 424 -9.16 -24.18 -15.96
C GLU A 424 -8.26 -24.73 -14.86
N VAL A 425 -7.35 -23.88 -14.38
CA VAL A 425 -6.55 -24.05 -13.17
C VAL A 425 -7.14 -23.14 -12.11
N ILE A 426 -7.60 -23.71 -11.02
CA ILE A 426 -8.26 -23.00 -9.93
C ILE A 426 -7.36 -23.05 -8.71
N ILE A 427 -7.04 -21.86 -8.20
CA ILE A 427 -6.27 -21.69 -6.97
C ILE A 427 -7.21 -21.21 -5.86
N LYS A 428 -7.41 -22.05 -4.84
CA LYS A 428 -8.37 -21.80 -3.75
C LYS A 428 -8.02 -20.57 -2.92
N HIS A 429 -6.74 -20.32 -2.69
CA HIS A 429 -6.25 -19.15 -1.95
C HIS A 429 -4.91 -18.67 -2.51
N VAL A 430 -4.83 -17.37 -2.80
CA VAL A 430 -3.62 -16.74 -3.35
C VAL A 430 -3.48 -15.31 -2.87
N TYR A 431 -2.27 -14.93 -2.48
CA TYR A 431 -1.89 -13.54 -2.29
C TYR A 431 -1.22 -13.01 -3.55
N ILE A 432 -1.53 -11.77 -3.90
CA ILE A 432 -0.93 -11.08 -5.03
C ILE A 432 -0.20 -9.85 -4.51
N GLU A 433 1.06 -9.70 -4.92
CA GLU A 433 1.93 -8.61 -4.49
C GLU A 433 2.65 -7.99 -5.68
N ARG A 434 3.06 -6.72 -5.53
CA ARG A 434 3.87 -6.03 -6.54
C ARG A 434 5.22 -6.74 -6.69
N ARG A 435 5.61 -7.07 -7.92
CA ARG A 435 6.91 -7.67 -8.20
C ARG A 435 8.03 -6.66 -7.94
N MET A 436 9.03 -7.10 -7.19
CA MET A 436 10.26 -6.36 -6.91
C MET A 436 11.46 -7.22 -7.31
N ILE A 437 12.64 -6.62 -7.43
CA ILE A 437 13.87 -7.39 -7.64
C ILE A 437 14.34 -7.85 -6.26
N PRO A 438 14.50 -9.17 -6.01
CA PRO A 438 15.05 -9.67 -4.76
C PRO A 438 16.43 -9.05 -4.48
N LEU A 439 16.66 -8.60 -3.25
CA LEU A 439 17.86 -7.83 -2.91
C LEU A 439 19.13 -8.68 -3.03
N ASN A 440 19.06 -9.99 -2.81
CA ASN A 440 20.18 -10.90 -3.08
C ASN A 440 20.57 -10.92 -4.57
N ILE A 441 19.60 -10.88 -5.49
CA ILE A 441 19.86 -10.81 -6.94
C ILE A 441 20.46 -9.44 -7.29
N TYR A 442 19.89 -8.37 -6.74
CA TYR A 442 20.39 -7.02 -6.94
C TYR A 442 21.84 -6.83 -6.47
N LEU A 443 22.24 -7.46 -5.36
CA LEU A 443 23.62 -7.46 -4.90
C LEU A 443 24.52 -8.37 -5.76
N GLN A 444 24.03 -9.54 -6.16
CA GLN A 444 24.77 -10.46 -7.03
C GLN A 444 25.12 -9.82 -8.38
N GLU A 445 24.17 -9.14 -9.02
CA GLU A 445 24.41 -8.41 -10.27
C GLU A 445 25.52 -7.37 -10.12
N ALA A 446 25.62 -6.71 -8.96
CA ALA A 446 26.70 -5.77 -8.69
C ALA A 446 28.05 -6.48 -8.48
N PHE A 447 28.07 -7.63 -7.80
CA PHE A 447 29.28 -8.42 -7.63
C PHE A 447 29.79 -8.97 -8.97
N ASP A 448 28.89 -9.43 -9.84
CA ASP A 448 29.23 -9.98 -11.16
C ASP A 448 29.86 -8.92 -12.09
N LEU A 449 29.52 -7.63 -11.90
CA LEU A 449 30.13 -6.50 -12.62
C LEU A 449 31.56 -6.15 -12.17
N GLY A 450 32.00 -6.70 -11.03
CA GLY A 450 33.30 -6.42 -10.41
C GLY A 450 33.27 -5.22 -9.45
N ILE A 451 33.88 -5.39 -8.28
CA ILE A 451 33.88 -4.41 -7.17
C ILE A 451 34.64 -3.12 -7.54
N ASP A 452 35.59 -3.21 -8.46
CA ASP A 452 36.35 -2.04 -8.96
C ASP A 452 35.50 -1.12 -9.85
N ASN A 453 34.31 -1.57 -10.29
CA ASN A 453 33.39 -0.74 -11.05
C ASN A 453 32.71 0.28 -10.11
N PRO A 454 32.86 1.60 -10.35
CA PRO A 454 32.25 2.62 -9.50
C PRO A 454 30.73 2.47 -9.34
N ARG A 455 30.05 2.02 -10.41
CA ARG A 455 28.61 1.81 -10.40
C ARG A 455 28.20 0.61 -9.55
N ALA A 456 28.99 -0.46 -9.56
CA ALA A 456 28.75 -1.63 -8.72
C ALA A 456 28.90 -1.26 -7.24
N ARG A 457 29.93 -0.48 -6.91
CA ARG A 457 30.16 -0.01 -5.53
C ARG A 457 29.02 0.88 -5.02
N GLU A 458 28.57 1.84 -5.83
CA GLU A 458 27.42 2.69 -5.50
C GLU A 458 26.14 1.85 -5.32
N GLN A 459 25.93 0.86 -6.19
CA GLN A 459 24.79 -0.06 -6.11
C GLN A 459 24.79 -0.87 -4.81
N ILE A 460 25.94 -1.42 -4.41
CA ILE A 460 26.09 -2.16 -3.14
C ILE A 460 25.87 -1.22 -1.95
N GLU A 461 26.51 -0.05 -1.95
CA GLU A 461 26.40 0.94 -0.88
C GLU A 461 24.95 1.36 -0.66
N ARG A 462 24.26 1.74 -1.73
CA ARG A 462 22.84 2.08 -1.68
C ARG A 462 21.99 0.91 -1.16
N GLY A 463 22.22 -0.31 -1.65
CA GLY A 463 21.47 -1.49 -1.25
C GLY A 463 21.62 -1.80 0.25
N VAL A 464 22.85 -1.74 0.76
CA VAL A 464 23.16 -2.01 2.17
C VAL A 464 22.62 -0.91 3.09
N ILE A 465 22.77 0.36 2.70
CA ILE A 465 22.25 1.49 3.49
C ILE A 465 20.72 1.44 3.55
N GLU A 466 20.05 1.22 2.42
CA GLU A 466 18.59 1.15 2.39
C GLU A 466 18.03 -0.08 3.11
N TYR A 467 18.75 -1.20 3.10
CA TYR A 467 18.40 -2.39 3.89
C TYR A 467 18.44 -2.10 5.39
N GLY A 468 19.53 -1.52 5.89
CA GLY A 468 19.63 -1.17 7.31
C GLY A 468 18.59 -0.13 7.73
N ASN A 469 18.34 0.87 6.89
CA ASN A 469 17.25 1.84 7.10
C ASN A 469 15.87 1.16 7.10
N ALA A 470 15.64 0.17 6.22
CA ALA A 470 14.39 -0.58 6.19
C ALA A 470 14.13 -1.32 7.51
N ILE A 471 15.15 -1.97 8.08
CA ILE A 471 15.04 -2.62 9.39
C ILE A 471 14.73 -1.59 10.48
N LYS A 472 15.45 -0.47 10.52
CA LYS A 472 15.21 0.58 11.53
C LYS A 472 13.80 1.15 11.46
N ASP A 473 13.28 1.36 10.25
CA ASP A 473 11.92 1.83 10.02
C ASP A 473 10.88 0.78 10.48
N LEU A 474 11.11 -0.52 10.23
CA LEU A 474 10.25 -1.60 10.73
C LEU A 474 10.27 -1.68 12.26
N VAL A 475 11.44 -1.55 12.89
CA VAL A 475 11.59 -1.52 14.35
C VAL A 475 10.84 -0.34 14.96
N ALA A 476 10.95 0.84 14.36
CA ALA A 476 10.21 2.03 14.76
C ALA A 476 8.68 1.83 14.66
N ALA A 477 8.24 0.93 13.79
CA ALA A 477 6.86 0.50 13.66
C ALA A 477 6.46 -0.67 14.58
N ASN A 478 7.29 -1.07 15.56
CA ASN A 478 7.06 -2.26 16.39
C ASN A 478 7.11 -3.59 15.63
N ILE A 479 7.77 -3.67 14.48
CA ILE A 479 7.89 -4.90 13.68
C ILE A 479 9.30 -5.46 13.75
N PHE A 480 9.41 -6.72 14.17
CA PHE A 480 10.58 -7.56 14.01
C PHE A 480 10.42 -8.44 12.75
N PRO A 481 11.34 -8.36 11.77
CA PRO A 481 11.21 -9.13 10.53
C PRO A 481 11.32 -10.65 10.69
N GLY A 482 11.99 -11.16 11.74
CA GLY A 482 12.36 -12.57 11.82
C GLY A 482 13.57 -12.87 10.93
N ASP A 483 13.36 -13.61 9.83
CA ASP A 483 14.39 -13.93 8.84
C ASP A 483 14.82 -12.67 8.04
N MET A 484 15.91 -12.06 8.49
CA MET A 484 16.48 -10.86 7.89
C MET A 484 17.39 -11.11 6.67
N LEU A 485 17.42 -12.32 6.11
CA LEU A 485 18.25 -12.58 4.93
C LEU A 485 17.88 -11.70 3.73
N TRP A 486 18.89 -11.33 2.94
CA TRP A 486 18.75 -10.48 1.73
C TRP A 486 17.67 -10.96 0.76
N LYS A 487 17.45 -12.28 0.68
CA LYS A 487 16.44 -12.92 -0.19
C LYS A 487 14.98 -12.62 0.20
N ASN A 488 14.72 -12.08 1.39
CA ASN A 488 13.37 -11.76 1.90
C ASN A 488 13.02 -10.27 1.70
N PHE A 489 13.97 -9.51 1.16
CA PHE A 489 13.84 -8.10 0.83
C PHE A 489 13.88 -7.89 -0.67
N GLY A 490 13.20 -6.84 -1.12
CA GLY A 490 13.09 -6.45 -2.51
C GLY A 490 13.42 -4.99 -2.69
N ILE A 491 14.07 -4.68 -3.80
CA ILE A 491 14.31 -3.30 -4.19
C ILE A 491 13.28 -2.86 -5.23
N THR A 492 12.70 -1.69 -4.97
CA THR A 492 11.77 -1.03 -5.88
C THR A 492 12.51 -0.26 -6.97
N ARG A 493 11.81 0.17 -8.02
CA ARG A 493 12.38 1.00 -9.10
C ARG A 493 13.04 2.29 -8.61
N HIS A 494 12.56 2.86 -7.50
CA HIS A 494 13.12 4.07 -6.89
C HIS A 494 14.21 3.75 -5.85
N GLY A 495 14.68 2.51 -5.80
CA GLY A 495 15.77 2.05 -4.93
C GLY A 495 15.43 1.95 -3.45
N LYS A 496 14.13 1.96 -3.08
CA LYS A 496 13.71 1.65 -1.71
C LYS A 496 13.65 0.15 -1.49
N VAL A 497 14.20 -0.30 -0.36
CA VAL A 497 14.16 -1.69 0.10
C VAL A 497 12.86 -1.93 0.89
N VAL A 498 12.18 -3.02 0.56
CA VAL A 498 10.87 -3.44 1.08
C VAL A 498 10.91 -4.92 1.43
N PHE A 499 10.44 -5.26 2.63
CA PHE A 499 10.27 -6.62 3.13
C PHE A 499 9.01 -7.26 2.58
N TYR A 500 9.08 -8.54 2.21
CA TYR A 500 7.95 -9.27 1.59
C TYR A 500 7.77 -10.73 2.05
N ASP A 501 8.59 -11.23 2.98
CA ASP A 501 8.38 -12.56 3.56
C ASP A 501 7.85 -12.42 4.99
N TYR A 502 6.59 -12.79 5.23
CA TYR A 502 5.91 -12.45 6.48
C TYR A 502 5.73 -13.64 7.42
N ASP A 503 6.31 -14.80 7.12
CA ASP A 503 6.08 -16.01 7.91
C ASP A 503 6.67 -15.93 9.33
N GLU A 504 7.79 -15.23 9.52
CA GLU A 504 8.47 -15.05 10.81
C GLU A 504 8.30 -13.66 11.46
N ILE A 505 7.40 -12.83 10.93
CA ILE A 505 7.19 -11.49 11.46
C ILE A 505 6.62 -11.54 12.89
N GLU A 506 7.21 -10.78 13.81
CA GLU A 506 6.76 -10.67 15.20
C GLU A 506 6.70 -9.20 15.64
N TYR A 507 5.99 -8.93 16.73
CA TYR A 507 6.07 -7.62 17.37
C TYR A 507 7.36 -7.49 18.19
N ILE A 508 8.04 -6.35 18.12
CA ILE A 508 9.24 -6.07 18.92
C ILE A 508 8.93 -6.21 20.43
N THR A 509 7.73 -5.82 20.84
CA THR A 509 7.24 -5.98 22.23
C THR A 509 7.21 -7.43 22.71
N ASP A 510 7.07 -8.39 21.80
CA ASP A 510 6.94 -9.81 22.11
C ASP A 510 8.30 -10.53 22.11
N CYS A 511 9.32 -9.95 21.49
CA CYS A 511 10.68 -10.50 21.41
C CYS A 511 11.50 -10.22 22.68
N ASN A 512 12.43 -11.10 23.02
CA ASN A 512 13.39 -10.92 24.10
C ASN A 512 14.81 -10.75 23.56
N PHE A 513 15.24 -9.51 23.42
CA PHE A 513 16.57 -9.18 22.89
C PHE A 513 17.63 -9.34 23.98
N ARG A 514 18.62 -10.21 23.73
CA ARG A 514 19.67 -10.59 24.68
C ARG A 514 21.04 -10.50 24.02
N LYS A 515 22.09 -10.39 24.84
CA LYS A 515 23.48 -10.61 24.41
C LYS A 515 23.80 -12.10 24.50
N VAL A 516 24.69 -12.60 23.65
CA VAL A 516 25.20 -13.96 23.82
C VAL A 516 26.01 -13.98 25.12
N PRO A 517 25.76 -14.94 26.03
CA PRO A 517 26.55 -15.06 27.25
C PRO A 517 28.03 -15.26 26.91
N THR A 518 28.92 -14.59 27.64
CA THR A 518 30.36 -14.80 27.51
C THR A 518 30.72 -16.23 27.93
N PRO A 519 31.50 -16.98 27.12
CA PRO A 519 31.98 -18.32 27.50
C PRO A 519 32.68 -18.28 28.85
N ARG A 520 32.39 -19.27 29.70
CA ARG A 520 32.97 -19.35 31.06
C ARG A 520 34.32 -20.06 31.05
N ASN A 521 34.59 -20.86 30.03
CA ASN A 521 35.81 -21.64 29.85
C ASN A 521 36.10 -21.85 28.34
N GLU A 522 37.29 -22.37 28.04
CA GLU A 522 37.76 -22.63 26.66
C GLU A 522 36.92 -23.70 25.94
N GLU A 523 36.35 -24.67 26.67
CA GLU A 523 35.48 -25.70 26.12
C GLU A 523 34.18 -25.11 25.54
N GLU A 524 33.57 -24.17 26.26
CA GLU A 524 32.38 -23.43 25.82
C GLU A 524 32.67 -22.50 24.63
N GLU A 525 33.87 -21.94 24.55
CA GLU A 525 34.30 -21.08 23.42
C GLU A 525 34.47 -21.89 22.12
N MET A 526 34.93 -23.14 22.23
CA MET A 526 35.13 -24.04 21.09
C MET A 526 33.91 -24.94 20.79
N SER A 527 32.85 -24.86 21.59
CA SER A 527 31.66 -25.71 21.43
C SER A 527 30.94 -25.43 20.11
N GLY A 528 30.65 -26.50 19.35
CA GLY A 528 29.75 -26.44 18.18
C GLY A 528 28.26 -26.42 18.54
N GLU A 529 27.92 -26.63 19.81
CA GLU A 529 26.55 -26.62 20.33
C GLU A 529 26.33 -25.42 21.27
N VAL A 530 25.10 -24.91 21.28
CA VAL A 530 24.70 -23.79 22.15
C VAL A 530 24.59 -24.27 23.59
N TRP A 531 25.50 -23.81 24.45
CA TRP A 531 25.59 -24.22 25.87
C TRP A 531 24.68 -23.42 26.82
N TYR A 532 24.02 -22.37 26.33
CA TYR A 532 23.08 -21.54 27.09
C TYR A 532 21.63 -21.76 26.65
N THR A 533 20.68 -21.51 27.55
CA THR A 533 19.25 -21.67 27.23
C THR A 533 18.75 -20.57 26.29
N VAL A 534 18.18 -21.00 25.17
CA VAL A 534 17.52 -20.16 24.17
C VAL A 534 16.01 -20.44 24.20
N GLY A 535 15.23 -19.42 24.57
CA GLY A 535 13.76 -19.50 24.52
C GLY A 535 13.20 -19.23 23.11
N PRO A 536 11.93 -19.58 22.84
CA PRO A 536 11.30 -19.42 21.52
C PRO A 536 11.24 -17.99 20.97
N LYS A 537 11.35 -16.98 21.83
CA LYS A 537 11.33 -15.55 21.44
C LYS A 537 12.64 -14.82 21.78
N ASP A 538 13.68 -15.57 22.14
CA ASP A 538 15.00 -14.97 22.39
C ASP A 538 15.67 -14.62 21.07
N VAL A 539 16.16 -13.39 20.97
CA VAL A 539 16.85 -12.87 19.80
C VAL A 539 18.22 -12.35 20.23
N PHE A 540 19.27 -12.76 19.51
CA PHE A 540 20.66 -12.39 19.77
C PHE A 540 21.23 -11.59 18.61
N PRO A 541 21.12 -10.24 18.61
CA PRO A 541 21.44 -9.43 17.43
C PRO A 541 22.88 -9.53 16.92
N GLU A 542 23.83 -9.81 17.82
CA GLU A 542 25.23 -10.02 17.46
C GLU A 542 25.44 -11.24 16.53
N THR A 543 24.53 -12.22 16.57
CA THR A 543 24.60 -13.40 15.70
C THR A 543 24.21 -13.11 14.25
N PHE A 544 23.58 -11.96 13.96
CA PHE A 544 23.24 -11.57 12.59
C PHE A 544 24.48 -11.30 11.73
N GLY A 545 25.60 -10.88 12.34
CA GLY A 545 26.84 -10.55 11.66
C GLY A 545 27.39 -11.69 10.80
N PRO A 546 27.66 -12.88 11.37
CA PRO A 546 28.11 -14.05 10.61
C PRO A 546 27.19 -14.45 9.44
N PHE A 547 25.87 -14.33 9.58
CA PHE A 547 24.92 -14.75 8.53
C PHE A 547 24.72 -13.70 7.43
N LEU A 548 24.73 -12.41 7.77
CA LEU A 548 24.46 -11.32 6.82
C LEU A 548 25.72 -10.74 6.17
N LEU A 549 26.85 -10.74 6.90
CA LEU A 549 28.04 -9.96 6.58
C LEU A 549 29.24 -10.82 6.15
N GLY A 550 28.97 -11.91 5.43
CA GLY A 550 30.00 -12.80 4.89
C GLY A 550 30.89 -12.15 3.81
N ASN A 551 30.35 -11.18 3.05
CA ASN A 551 31.11 -10.43 2.06
C ASN A 551 31.83 -9.22 2.71
N PRO A 552 33.17 -9.07 2.56
CA PRO A 552 33.93 -7.99 3.20
C PRO A 552 33.47 -6.58 2.87
N VAL A 553 33.05 -6.32 1.63
CA VAL A 553 32.60 -4.98 1.18
C VAL A 553 31.25 -4.65 1.81
N VAL A 554 30.32 -5.62 1.80
CA VAL A 554 29.02 -5.48 2.48
C VAL A 554 29.21 -5.25 3.96
N ARG A 555 30.13 -6.01 4.59
CA ARG A 555 30.47 -5.87 6.00
C ARG A 555 31.00 -4.48 6.32
N GLU A 556 31.95 -3.96 5.54
CA GLU A 556 32.52 -2.62 5.76
C GLU A 556 31.43 -1.54 5.76
N ILE A 557 30.56 -1.56 4.75
CA ILE A 557 29.47 -0.59 4.59
C ILE A 557 28.45 -0.74 5.72
N PHE A 558 28.03 -1.98 6.02
CA PHE A 558 27.06 -2.23 7.09
C PHE A 558 27.59 -1.79 8.45
N MET A 559 28.85 -2.10 8.78
CA MET A 559 29.45 -1.68 10.04
C MET A 559 29.60 -0.15 10.13
N ARG A 560 29.84 0.53 9.01
CA ARG A 560 29.92 2.00 8.97
C ARG A 560 28.58 2.68 9.29
N HIS A 561 27.47 2.13 8.78
CA HIS A 561 26.16 2.82 8.82
C HIS A 561 25.15 2.21 9.81
N HIS A 562 25.31 0.93 10.13
CA HIS A 562 24.28 0.09 10.77
C HIS A 562 24.82 -0.89 11.83
N ALA A 563 26.03 -0.66 12.37
CA ALA A 563 26.58 -1.50 13.45
C ALA A 563 25.65 -1.59 14.67
N ASP A 564 24.84 -0.55 14.92
CA ASP A 564 23.84 -0.52 15.99
C ASP A 564 22.80 -1.64 15.88
N LEU A 565 22.51 -2.15 14.69
CA LEU A 565 21.59 -3.29 14.51
C LEU A 565 22.12 -4.60 15.09
N LEU A 566 23.43 -4.72 15.34
CA LEU A 566 24.06 -5.87 15.97
C LEU A 566 24.07 -5.78 17.50
N GLU A 567 23.64 -4.64 18.08
CA GLU A 567 23.65 -4.43 19.51
C GLU A 567 22.28 -4.67 20.13
N ALA A 568 22.18 -5.56 21.13
CA ALA A 568 20.93 -5.81 21.86
C ALA A 568 20.32 -4.54 22.49
N SER A 569 21.14 -3.58 22.91
CA SER A 569 20.74 -2.29 23.48
C SER A 569 19.90 -1.45 22.51
N PHE A 570 20.20 -1.48 21.21
CA PHE A 570 19.41 -0.78 20.20
C PHE A 570 17.95 -1.28 20.22
N TRP A 571 17.77 -2.60 20.18
CA TRP A 571 16.45 -3.23 20.13
C TRP A 571 15.68 -3.06 21.44
N GLN A 572 16.36 -3.23 22.58
CA GLN A 572 15.78 -3.00 23.91
C GLN A 572 15.29 -1.55 24.07
N ALA A 573 16.10 -0.57 23.69
CA ALA A 573 15.72 0.84 23.80
C ALA A 573 14.48 1.20 22.95
N HIS A 574 14.33 0.60 21.77
CA HIS A 574 13.12 0.77 20.95
C HIS A 574 11.93 0.06 21.57
N LYS A 575 12.10 -1.16 22.05
CA LYS A 575 11.06 -1.91 22.76
C LYS A 575 10.52 -1.12 23.95
N ASP A 576 11.40 -0.58 24.79
CA ASP A 576 11.01 0.19 25.99
C ASP A 576 10.24 1.46 25.64
N ARG A 577 10.66 2.17 24.58
CA ARG A 577 9.94 3.37 24.09
C ARG A 577 8.55 3.03 23.57
N ILE A 578 8.43 1.93 22.80
CA ILE A 578 7.14 1.47 22.27
C ILE A 578 6.21 1.06 23.41
N LEU A 579 6.72 0.34 24.42
CA LEU A 579 5.96 -0.04 25.61
C LEU A 579 5.54 1.19 26.44
N ALA A 580 6.35 2.25 26.46
CA ALA A 580 5.99 3.54 27.03
C ALA A 580 4.95 4.33 26.20
N GLY A 581 4.45 3.77 25.10
CA GLY A 581 3.44 4.37 24.25
C GLY A 581 3.97 5.40 23.25
N HIS A 582 5.30 5.47 23.05
CA HIS A 582 5.91 6.36 22.08
C HIS A 582 5.63 5.88 20.65
N VAL A 583 5.16 6.78 19.80
CA VAL A 583 5.01 6.54 18.36
C VAL A 583 6.16 7.25 17.66
N HIS A 584 7.00 6.53 16.90
CA HIS A 584 8.12 7.11 16.19
C HIS A 584 7.70 7.89 14.93
N ASP A 585 8.49 8.90 14.55
CA ASP A 585 8.28 9.63 13.30
C ASP A 585 8.91 8.86 12.13
N VAL A 586 8.11 8.57 11.11
CA VAL A 586 8.59 7.95 9.86
C VAL A 586 8.25 8.88 8.69
N PHE A 587 9.28 9.41 8.06
CA PHE A 587 9.15 10.38 6.97
C PHE A 587 9.10 9.67 5.62
N PRO A 588 8.16 10.02 4.73
CA PRO A 588 8.08 9.41 3.41
C PRO A 588 9.02 10.04 2.37
N TYR A 589 10.03 10.78 2.80
CA TYR A 589 10.98 11.51 1.95
C TYR A 589 12.33 11.63 2.66
N GLU A 590 13.36 11.91 1.87
CA GLU A 590 14.73 12.06 2.38
C GLU A 590 14.87 13.26 3.32
N ARG A 591 15.79 13.14 4.28
CA ARG A 591 16.06 14.20 5.26
C ARG A 591 16.47 15.54 4.62
N GLU A 592 17.13 15.48 3.47
CA GLU A 592 17.57 16.64 2.70
C GLU A 592 16.41 17.49 2.16
N ARG A 593 15.20 16.93 2.04
CA ARG A 593 14.00 17.67 1.61
C ARG A 593 13.46 18.61 2.70
N ARG A 594 13.91 18.47 3.95
CA ARG A 594 13.36 19.18 5.10
C ARG A 594 13.93 20.59 5.24
N PHE A 595 13.07 21.59 5.42
CA PHE A 595 13.47 23.00 5.47
C PHE A 595 14.38 23.32 6.68
N LEU A 596 14.07 22.76 7.86
CA LEU A 596 14.80 23.03 9.10
C LEU A 596 16.22 22.44 9.14
N GLN A 597 16.57 21.53 8.22
CA GLN A 597 17.96 21.10 8.04
C GLN A 597 18.71 21.93 6.99
N GLY A 598 18.06 22.30 5.88
CA GLY A 598 18.65 23.15 4.84
C GLY A 598 18.98 24.57 5.31
N ALA A 599 18.26 25.10 6.29
CA ALA A 599 18.55 26.42 6.88
C ALA A 599 19.84 26.45 7.71
N ARG A 600 20.41 25.31 8.13
CA ARG A 600 21.70 25.24 8.83
C ARG A 600 22.91 25.18 7.89
N THR A 601 22.71 24.98 6.59
CA THR A 601 23.79 24.84 5.60
C THR A 601 23.90 25.99 4.60
N GLN A 602 23.04 27.01 4.67
CA GLN A 602 23.28 28.27 3.96
C GLN A 602 24.06 29.23 4.87
N PRO A 603 25.30 29.63 4.51
CA PRO A 603 25.90 30.79 5.14
C PRO A 603 24.99 31.98 4.86
N ALA A 604 24.64 32.73 5.90
CA ALA A 604 24.01 34.02 5.73
C ALA A 604 24.90 34.84 4.78
N ALA A 605 24.42 35.08 3.55
CA ALA A 605 25.05 36.04 2.67
C ALA A 605 24.88 37.41 3.33
N ALA A 606 26.02 37.96 3.79
CA ALA A 606 26.13 39.32 4.30
C ALA A 606 26.02 40.34 3.17
#